data_AF-A0AAV5LZC7-F1
#
_entry.id   AF-A0AAV5LZC7-F1
#
_cell.length_a   1.000
_cell.length_b   1.000
_cell.length_c   1.000
_cell.angle_alpha   90.00
_cell.angle_beta   90.00
_cell.angle_gamma   90.00
#
_symmetry.space_group_name_H-M   'P 1'
#
loop_
_entity.id
_entity.type
_entity.pdbx_description
1 polymer ?
#
loop_
_entity_poly.entity_id
_entity_poly.type
_entity_poly.pdbx_seq_one_letter_code
_entity_poly.pdbx_strand_id
1 'polypeptide(L)'
;MLFIHGNRCCFEEEKAALLEFKTFVKSDGYDADQLLPSWVDDPEHKSCCKWERVGCDSTTGHVIKLNLSNTRQFDVPPPDAAYDPSDSLYDPKNSWHLNLSLFQTFKELRSLNLSFNVISRIQNKGKLVM
;
A
#
# COMPACT_ATOMS: atom_id res chain seq x y z
N MET A 1 2.42 -23.78 -22.36
CA MET A 1 3.04 -23.03 -21.23
C MET A 1 4.07 -22.10 -21.84
N LEU A 2 3.80 -20.80 -21.95
CA LEU A 2 4.79 -19.83 -22.44
C LEU A 2 4.64 -18.50 -21.70
N PHE A 3 5.57 -18.23 -20.78
CA PHE A 3 5.88 -16.88 -20.32
C PHE A 3 7.40 -16.77 -20.21
N ILE A 4 8.07 -16.49 -21.33
CA ILE A 4 9.43 -15.94 -21.32
C ILE A 4 9.50 -14.96 -22.49
N HIS A 5 9.10 -13.72 -22.27
CA HIS A 5 9.72 -12.57 -22.91
C HIS A 5 9.94 -11.55 -21.81
N GLY A 6 11.21 -11.40 -21.40
CA GLY A 6 11.66 -10.49 -20.36
C GLY A 6 11.35 -9.04 -20.68
N ASN A 7 10.10 -8.65 -20.46
CA ASN A 7 9.76 -7.27 -20.21
C ASN A 7 9.87 -7.04 -18.71
N ARG A 8 10.47 -5.91 -18.36
CA ARG A 8 10.83 -5.42 -17.02
C ARG A 8 9.59 -5.07 -16.17
N CYS A 9 8.59 -5.94 -16.20
CA CYS A 9 7.35 -5.85 -15.46
C CYS A 9 7.46 -6.70 -14.19
N CYS A 10 6.87 -6.22 -13.10
CA CYS A 10 6.67 -7.08 -11.94
C CYS A 10 5.65 -8.17 -12.25
N PHE A 11 5.62 -9.20 -11.40
CA PHE A 11 4.68 -10.31 -11.52
C PHE A 11 3.24 -9.83 -11.34
N GLU A 12 2.29 -10.43 -12.07
CA GLU A 12 0.88 -10.03 -12.02
C GLU A 12 0.30 -10.20 -10.61
N GLU A 13 0.75 -11.21 -9.85
CA GLU A 13 0.33 -11.41 -8.46
C GLU A 13 0.86 -10.29 -7.54
N GLU A 14 2.10 -9.83 -7.76
CA GLU A 14 2.68 -8.71 -7.02
C GLU A 14 1.97 -7.40 -7.38
N LYS A 15 1.69 -7.17 -8.66
CA LYS A 15 0.90 -6.03 -9.14
C LYS A 15 -0.50 -6.02 -8.52
N ALA A 16 -1.19 -7.16 -8.52
CA ALA A 16 -2.52 -7.30 -7.94
C ALA A 16 -2.52 -6.99 -6.44
N ALA A 17 -1.52 -7.49 -5.69
CA ALA A 17 -1.39 -7.21 -4.26
C ALA A 17 -1.16 -5.71 -3.97
N LEU A 18 -0.43 -4.99 -4.82
CA LEU A 18 -0.26 -3.54 -4.70
C LEU A 18 -1.58 -2.79 -4.96
N LEU A 19 -2.34 -3.19 -5.97
CA LEU A 19 -3.65 -2.57 -6.25
C LEU A 19 -4.68 -2.88 -5.15
N GLU A 20 -4.62 -4.07 -4.56
CA GLU A 20 -5.40 -4.43 -3.36
C GLU A 20 -5.03 -3.51 -2.18
N PHE A 21 -3.73 -3.25 -1.96
CA PHE A 21 -3.29 -2.29 -0.95
C PHE A 21 -3.82 -0.88 -1.21
N LYS A 22 -3.77 -0.39 -2.46
CA LYS A 22 -4.33 0.93 -2.82
C LYS A 22 -5.83 1.02 -2.51
N THR A 23 -6.57 -0.04 -2.81
CA THR A 23 -8.01 -0.14 -2.51
C THR A 23 -8.27 -0.09 -1.01
N PHE A 24 -7.44 -0.76 -0.20
CA PHE A 24 -7.48 -0.71 1.25
C PHE A 24 -7.25 0.72 1.77
N VAL A 25 -6.26 1.45 1.25
CA VAL A 25 -6.03 2.88 1.59
C VAL A 25 -7.26 3.74 1.23
N LYS A 26 -7.88 3.51 0.07
CA LYS A 26 -9.06 4.25 -0.38
C LYS A 26 -10.29 4.00 0.49
N SER A 27 -10.47 2.76 0.94
CA SER A 27 -11.61 2.37 1.78
C SER A 27 -11.60 3.02 3.17
N ASP A 28 -10.46 3.55 3.59
CA ASP A 28 -10.25 4.19 4.88
C ASP A 28 -10.49 5.72 4.83
N GLY A 29 -11.09 6.23 3.74
CA GLY A 29 -11.49 7.64 3.59
C GLY A 29 -10.45 8.55 2.94
N TYR A 30 -9.26 8.04 2.62
CA TYR A 30 -8.19 8.83 2.00
C TYR A 30 -8.25 8.82 0.48
N ASP A 31 -7.81 9.92 -0.13
CA ASP A 31 -7.55 10.00 -1.55
C ASP A 31 -6.28 9.21 -1.90
N ALA A 32 -6.43 7.88 -1.97
CA ALA A 32 -5.38 6.96 -2.38
C ALA A 32 -4.88 7.27 -3.80
N ASP A 33 -5.70 7.93 -4.63
CA ASP A 33 -5.32 8.34 -5.98
C ASP A 33 -4.37 9.55 -5.95
N GLN A 34 -4.46 10.42 -4.93
CA GLN A 34 -3.44 11.45 -4.67
C GLN A 34 -2.15 10.90 -4.06
N LEU A 35 -2.25 9.90 -3.16
CA LEU A 35 -1.09 9.34 -2.47
C LEU A 35 -0.27 8.39 -3.35
N LEU A 36 -0.95 7.63 -4.21
CA LEU A 36 -0.40 6.58 -5.07
C LEU A 36 -0.87 6.78 -6.53
N PRO A 37 -0.56 7.92 -7.16
CA PRO A 37 -1.08 8.28 -8.47
C PRO A 37 -0.60 7.35 -9.59
N SER A 38 0.59 6.77 -9.51
CA SER A 38 1.08 5.87 -10.56
C SER A 38 0.56 4.44 -10.43
N TRP A 39 -0.07 4.09 -9.30
CA TRP A 39 -0.58 2.75 -9.04
C TRP A 39 -1.90 2.56 -9.77
N VAL A 40 -1.81 2.32 -11.08
CA VAL A 40 -2.95 2.22 -11.99
C VAL A 40 -2.96 0.87 -12.70
N ASP A 41 -4.15 0.31 -12.87
CA ASP A 41 -4.34 -0.90 -13.67
C ASP A 41 -4.71 -0.52 -15.10
N ASP A 42 -3.72 -0.08 -15.87
CA ASP A 42 -3.93 0.26 -17.28
C ASP A 42 -2.95 -0.47 -18.22
N PRO A 43 -3.30 -0.55 -19.52
CA PRO A 43 -2.49 -1.27 -20.51
C PRO A 43 -1.13 -0.63 -20.80
N GLU A 44 -0.89 0.62 -20.42
CA GLU A 44 0.35 1.37 -20.66
C GLU A 44 1.32 1.26 -19.46
N HIS A 45 0.79 1.08 -18.24
CA HIS A 45 1.50 0.95 -16.97
C HIS A 45 1.58 -0.50 -16.50
N LYS A 46 1.98 -1.39 -17.42
CA LYS A 46 2.09 -2.83 -17.15
C LYS A 46 3.11 -3.21 -16.07
N SER A 47 4.09 -2.34 -15.78
CA SER A 47 5.15 -2.62 -14.80
C SER A 47 4.94 -1.81 -13.53
N CYS A 48 4.56 -2.49 -12.44
CA CYS A 48 4.53 -1.84 -11.12
C CYS A 48 5.94 -1.46 -10.62
N CYS A 49 7.02 -1.95 -11.22
CA CYS A 49 8.39 -1.52 -10.90
C CYS A 49 8.68 -0.07 -11.29
N LYS A 50 7.81 0.55 -12.10
CA LYS A 50 7.87 1.98 -12.43
C LYS A 50 7.03 2.82 -11.49
N TRP A 51 6.25 2.20 -10.61
CA TRP A 51 5.37 2.95 -9.71
C TRP A 51 6.17 3.64 -8.62
N GLU A 52 5.67 4.79 -8.16
CA GLU A 52 6.28 5.41 -6.99
C GLU A 52 6.29 4.42 -5.82
N ARG A 53 7.33 4.52 -4.99
CA ARG A 53 7.48 3.74 -3.75
C ARG A 53 7.64 2.23 -3.94
N VAL A 54 7.73 1.74 -5.18
CA VAL A 54 8.03 0.34 -5.51
C VAL A 54 9.47 0.24 -6.00
N GLY A 55 10.26 -0.64 -5.39
CA GLY A 55 11.60 -1.00 -5.85
C GLY A 55 11.65 -2.46 -6.24
N CYS A 56 12.05 -2.73 -7.49
CA CYS A 56 12.22 -4.09 -8.00
C CYS A 56 13.69 -4.47 -8.17
N ASP A 57 13.96 -5.76 -8.16
CA ASP A 57 15.22 -6.31 -8.66
C ASP A 57 15.21 -6.24 -10.19
N SER A 58 16.24 -5.63 -10.77
CA SER A 58 16.32 -5.43 -12.22
C SER A 58 16.56 -6.71 -13.02
N THR A 59 16.99 -7.78 -12.34
CA THR A 59 17.31 -9.08 -12.94
C THR A 59 16.13 -10.04 -12.82
N THR A 60 15.50 -10.14 -11.64
CA THR A 60 14.38 -11.07 -11.42
C THR A 60 13.02 -10.45 -11.73
N GLY A 61 12.91 -9.12 -11.69
CA GLY A 61 11.64 -8.40 -11.84
C GLY A 61 10.78 -8.40 -10.58
N HIS A 62 11.20 -9.08 -9.50
CA HIS A 62 10.46 -9.13 -8.24
C HIS A 62 10.50 -7.80 -7.51
N VAL A 63 9.41 -7.50 -6.81
CA VAL A 63 9.37 -6.40 -5.84
C VAL A 63 10.23 -6.75 -4.62
N ILE A 64 11.28 -5.96 -4.39
CA ILE A 64 12.21 -6.13 -3.27
C ILE A 64 12.09 -5.02 -2.22
N LYS A 65 11.48 -3.88 -2.55
CA LYS A 65 11.29 -2.74 -1.64
C LYS A 65 9.91 -2.13 -1.82
N LEU A 66 9.23 -1.86 -0.71
CA LEU A 66 7.98 -1.11 -0.67
C LEU A 66 8.06 0.01 0.37
N ASN A 67 7.73 1.23 -0.05
CA ASN A 67 7.63 2.38 0.84
C ASN A 67 6.18 2.85 1.03
N LEU A 68 5.51 2.31 2.04
CA LEU A 68 4.12 2.59 2.35
C LEU A 68 3.99 3.56 3.53
N SER A 69 5.03 4.36 3.79
CA SER A 69 4.98 5.35 4.86
C SER A 69 3.92 6.42 4.61
N ASN A 70 3.29 6.91 5.66
CA ASN A 70 2.33 8.02 5.60
C ASN A 70 1.19 7.79 4.58
N THR A 71 0.77 6.54 4.44
CA THR A 71 -0.38 6.11 3.64
C THR A 71 -1.67 6.11 4.47
N ARG A 72 -1.55 6.25 5.80
CA ARG A 72 -2.61 6.64 6.73
C ARG A 72 -2.26 7.96 7.38
N GLN A 73 -2.79 9.05 6.84
CA GLN A 73 -2.70 10.38 7.45
C GLN A 73 -3.84 10.56 8.45
N PHE A 74 -3.78 11.56 9.33
CA PHE A 74 -4.94 11.95 10.12
C PHE A 74 -5.98 12.59 9.19
N ASP A 75 -7.26 12.50 9.53
CA ASP A 75 -8.26 13.38 8.93
C ASP A 75 -7.89 14.79 9.40
N VAL A 76 -7.15 15.52 8.56
CA VAL A 76 -6.92 16.94 8.79
C VAL A 76 -8.19 17.62 8.30
N PRO A 77 -8.99 18.23 9.20
CA PRO A 77 -10.16 18.95 8.79
C PRO A 77 -9.76 19.99 7.74
N PRO A 78 -10.58 20.24 6.71
CA PRO A 78 -10.26 21.29 5.76
C PRO A 78 -10.09 22.63 6.50
N PRO A 79 -9.27 23.56 5.97
CA PRO A 79 -8.86 24.76 6.73
C PRO A 79 -10.02 25.65 7.19
N ASP A 80 -11.19 25.50 6.56
CA ASP A 80 -12.44 26.20 6.82
C ASP A 80 -13.43 25.40 7.68
N ALA A 81 -13.11 24.16 8.06
CA ALA A 81 -13.91 23.42 9.01
C ALA A 81 -13.93 24.14 10.36
N ALA A 82 -15.13 24.32 10.91
CA ALA A 82 -15.28 24.80 12.27
C ALA A 82 -14.54 23.84 13.20
N TYR A 83 -13.64 24.37 14.05
CA TYR A 83 -12.97 23.59 15.08
C TYR A 83 -14.03 22.95 15.98
N ASP A 84 -14.20 21.64 15.85
CA ASP A 84 -15.05 20.85 16.73
C ASP A 84 -14.17 20.24 17.83
N PRO A 85 -14.30 20.68 19.08
CA PRO A 85 -13.51 20.15 20.19
C PRO A 85 -13.82 18.68 20.51
N SER A 86 -14.91 18.13 19.96
CA SER A 86 -15.29 16.72 20.08
C SER A 86 -14.73 15.84 18.97
N ASP A 87 -14.16 16.45 17.91
CA ASP A 87 -13.47 15.75 16.84
C ASP A 87 -12.10 15.30 17.36
N SER A 88 -12.12 14.17 18.05
CA SER A 88 -10.90 13.57 18.52
C SER A 88 -10.07 13.17 17.30
N LEU A 89 -8.86 13.74 17.19
CA LEU A 89 -7.77 13.25 16.31
C LEU A 89 -7.53 11.72 16.43
N TYR A 90 -8.10 11.09 17.44
CA TYR A 90 -8.21 9.65 17.66
C TYR A 90 -9.68 9.19 17.61
N ASP A 91 -10.34 9.17 16.45
CA ASP A 91 -11.56 8.36 16.32
C ASP A 91 -11.15 6.87 16.35
N PRO A 92 -11.50 6.08 17.39
CA PRO A 92 -11.19 4.66 17.44
C PRO A 92 -11.81 3.85 16.28
N LYS A 93 -12.79 4.41 15.55
CA LYS A 93 -13.34 3.80 14.32
C LYS A 93 -12.36 3.82 13.15
N ASN A 94 -11.39 4.72 13.16
CA ASN A 94 -10.33 4.85 12.16
C ASN A 94 -9.12 3.93 12.46
N SER A 95 -9.38 2.79 13.09
CA SER A 95 -8.34 1.83 13.45
C SER A 95 -7.83 1.11 12.20
N TRP A 96 -6.71 1.57 11.68
CA TRP A 96 -6.11 0.96 10.50
C TRP A 96 -5.56 -0.43 10.82
N HIS A 97 -6.24 -1.45 10.30
CA HIS A 97 -5.90 -2.85 10.53
C HIS A 97 -5.17 -3.43 9.32
N LEU A 98 -3.84 -3.45 9.38
CA LEU A 98 -3.03 -3.93 8.27
C LEU A 98 -2.92 -5.46 8.32
N ASN A 99 -3.30 -6.12 7.22
CA ASN A 99 -3.11 -7.55 7.05
C ASN A 99 -1.77 -7.84 6.36
N LEU A 100 -0.81 -8.39 7.12
CA LEU A 100 0.51 -8.77 6.63
C LEU A 100 0.48 -9.94 5.63
N SER A 101 -0.62 -10.70 5.57
CA SER A 101 -0.73 -11.76 4.58
C SER A 101 -0.74 -11.25 3.15
N LEU A 102 -1.10 -9.97 2.94
CA LEU A 102 -0.92 -9.31 1.65
C LEU A 102 0.55 -9.30 1.23
N PHE A 103 1.46 -9.06 2.19
CA PHE A 103 2.89 -8.97 1.89
C PHE A 103 3.56 -10.34 1.67
N GLN A 104 2.88 -11.44 1.99
CA GLN A 104 3.36 -12.79 1.67
C GLN A 104 3.38 -13.06 0.16
N THR A 105 2.69 -12.25 -0.64
CA THR A 105 2.70 -12.33 -2.10
C THR A 105 4.07 -11.94 -2.68
N PHE A 106 4.76 -10.98 -2.05
CA PHE A 106 6.07 -10.50 -2.49
C PHE A 106 7.19 -11.44 -2.00
N LYS A 107 7.57 -12.40 -2.84
CA LYS A 107 8.47 -13.51 -2.45
C LYS A 107 9.91 -13.08 -2.17
N GLU A 108 10.34 -11.97 -2.75
CA GLU A 108 11.69 -11.43 -2.57
C GLU A 108 11.71 -10.11 -1.80
N LEU A 109 10.63 -9.75 -1.09
CA LEU A 109 10.57 -8.49 -0.36
C LEU A 109 11.66 -8.43 0.72
N ARG A 110 12.54 -7.43 0.64
CA ARG A 110 13.66 -7.21 1.57
C ARG A 110 13.44 -5.99 2.46
N SER A 111 12.62 -5.05 2.02
CA SER A 111 12.36 -3.80 2.74
C SER A 111 10.88 -3.44 2.65
N LEU A 112 10.25 -3.28 3.80
CA LEU A 112 8.90 -2.76 3.93
C LEU A 112 8.91 -1.58 4.90
N ASN A 113 8.68 -0.37 4.38
CA ASN A 113 8.57 0.81 5.22
C ASN A 113 7.10 1.13 5.51
N LEU A 114 6.73 1.06 6.78
CA LEU A 114 5.39 1.40 7.30
C LEU A 114 5.43 2.60 8.25
N SER A 115 6.54 3.35 8.30
CA SER A 115 6.69 4.49 9.22
C SER A 115 5.61 5.55 9.03
N PHE A 116 5.31 6.33 10.07
CA PHE A 116 4.34 7.44 10.01
C PHE A 116 2.92 7.01 9.61
N ASN A 117 2.57 5.75 9.87
CA ASN A 117 1.20 5.29 9.75
C ASN A 117 0.63 5.03 11.14
N VAL A 118 -0.62 5.39 11.36
CA VAL A 118 -1.35 5.10 12.60
C VAL A 118 -1.90 3.67 12.52
N ILE A 119 -1.03 2.67 12.67
CA ILE A 119 -1.42 1.25 12.60
C ILE A 119 -1.92 0.79 13.96
N SER A 120 -3.24 0.62 14.10
CA SER A 120 -3.86 0.18 15.36
C SER A 120 -3.74 -1.33 15.61
N ARG A 121 -3.66 -2.15 14.55
CA ARG A 121 -3.41 -3.60 14.68
C ARG A 121 -2.73 -4.16 13.45
N ILE A 122 -1.79 -5.06 13.67
CA ILE A 122 -1.18 -5.90 12.64
C ILE A 122 -1.79 -7.31 12.72
N GLN A 123 -2.32 -7.81 11.62
CA GLN A 123 -2.84 -9.18 11.52
C GLN A 123 -2.01 -9.98 10.52
N ASN A 124 -1.72 -11.25 10.81
CA ASN A 124 -1.19 -12.18 9.83
C ASN A 124 -2.05 -13.45 9.90
N LYS A 125 -2.38 -14.07 8.75
CA LYS A 125 -3.19 -15.30 8.69
C LYS A 125 -2.74 -16.27 9.79
N GLY A 126 -3.59 -16.40 10.82
CA GLY A 126 -3.43 -17.36 11.92
C GLY A 126 -2.68 -16.90 13.17
N LYS A 127 -2.06 -15.72 13.24
CA LYS A 127 -1.46 -15.21 14.50
C LYS A 127 -1.63 -13.71 14.65
N LEU A 128 -2.30 -13.31 15.73
CA LEU A 128 -2.13 -11.99 16.32
C LEU A 128 -0.67 -11.88 16.75
N VAL A 129 0.07 -10.95 16.14
CA VAL A 129 1.39 -10.56 16.67
C VAL A 129 1.09 -9.42 17.64
N MET A 130 1.16 -9.73 18.93
CA MET A 130 0.91 -8.82 20.05
C MET A 130 2.17 -8.03 20.38
#